data_AF-A0A803J3H3-F1
#
_entry.id   AF-A0A803J3H3-F1
#
_cell.length_a   1.000
_cell.length_b   1.000
_cell.length_c   1.000
_cell.angle_alpha   90.00
_cell.angle_beta   90.00
_cell.angle_gamma   90.00
#
_symmetry.space_group_name_H-M   'P 1'
#
loop_
_entity.id
_entity.type
_entity.pdbx_description
1 polymer ?
#
loop_
_entity_poly.entity_id
_entity_poly.type
_entity_poly.pdbx_seq_one_letter_code
_entity_poly.pdbx_strand_id
1 'polypeptide(L)'
;METTGRERGGAWCDVIQTRRLLPEVVRAAHVGGRGCAQPLMTMANPLRGEVVRLYKNLLFLGREYPKGESYFRERLKRAFLKNKDVRDPEKIKELIGRGEFVIKELEALYFLRKYRAMKQRYYEDKESP
;
A
#
# COMPACT_ATOMS: atom_id res chain seq x y z
N MET A 1 16.50 -43.45 -0.83
CA MET A 1 17.17 -42.71 0.26
C MET A 1 17.36 -41.29 -0.26
N GLU A 2 16.82 -40.19 0.27
CA GLU A 2 16.05 -39.88 1.46
C GLU A 2 15.30 -38.57 1.20
N THR A 3 14.05 -38.56 1.65
CA THR A 3 13.22 -37.44 2.12
C THR A 3 13.70 -35.98 1.99
N THR A 4 12.89 -35.21 1.26
CA THR A 4 12.28 -33.92 1.65
C THR A 4 12.81 -33.20 2.90
N GLY A 5 13.34 -31.99 2.70
CA GLY A 5 13.42 -30.90 3.68
C GLY A 5 13.50 -29.57 2.93
N ARG A 6 12.91 -28.45 3.35
CA ARG A 6 12.34 -28.09 4.65
C ARG A 6 11.52 -26.81 4.45
N GLU A 7 10.21 -26.92 4.65
CA GLU A 7 9.31 -25.80 4.88
C GLU A 7 9.78 -25.00 6.11
N ARG A 8 9.93 -23.68 6.00
CA ARG A 8 9.82 -22.73 7.13
C ARG A 8 9.64 -21.31 6.58
N GLY A 9 8.40 -20.80 6.65
CA GLY A 9 8.13 -19.40 6.29
C GLY A 9 6.66 -18.98 6.28
N GLY A 10 5.75 -19.74 6.90
CA GLY A 10 4.35 -19.34 7.07
C GLY A 10 3.97 -19.44 8.55
N ALA A 11 3.87 -18.31 9.25
CA ALA A 11 3.27 -18.24 10.58
C ALA A 11 3.01 -16.79 11.10
N TRP A 12 2.88 -15.77 10.23
CA TRP A 12 2.55 -14.40 10.70
C TRP A 12 1.54 -13.63 9.80
N CYS A 13 1.06 -14.21 8.69
CA CYS A 13 0.05 -13.55 7.84
C CYS A 13 -1.37 -14.12 7.97
N ASP A 14 -1.58 -15.25 8.66
CA ASP A 14 -2.86 -15.97 8.68
C ASP A 14 -3.85 -15.52 9.78
N VAL A 15 -3.55 -14.44 10.52
CA VAL A 15 -4.41 -13.93 11.62
C VAL A 15 -5.35 -12.79 11.19
N ILE A 16 -5.47 -12.48 9.89
CA ILE A 16 -6.43 -11.45 9.42
C ILE A 16 -7.19 -11.94 8.19
N GLN A 17 -7.74 -13.15 8.27
CA GLN A 17 -8.61 -13.69 7.21
C GLN A 17 -9.76 -14.55 7.76
N THR A 18 -10.68 -13.90 8.47
CA THR A 18 -12.05 -14.39 8.72
C THR A 18 -13.04 -13.41 8.07
N ARG A 19 -13.52 -13.76 6.86
CA ARG A 19 -14.91 -14.19 6.57
C ARG A 19 -15.91 -13.03 6.65
N ARG A 20 -16.20 -12.33 5.54
CA ARG A 20 -17.19 -12.67 4.48
C ARG A 20 -18.58 -13.01 5.06
N LEU A 21 -19.45 -12.00 5.13
CA LEU A 21 -20.91 -12.14 5.10
C LEU A 21 -21.47 -11.09 4.13
N LEU A 22 -22.01 -11.57 3.01
CA LEU A 22 -22.99 -10.89 2.14
C LEU A 22 -24.37 -10.90 2.86
N PRO A 23 -25.40 -10.09 2.53
CA PRO A 23 -25.83 -9.76 1.15
C PRO A 23 -26.39 -8.34 0.90
N GLU A 24 -26.66 -8.06 -0.38
CA GLU A 24 -27.56 -7.02 -0.90
C GLU A 24 -28.97 -7.12 -0.30
N VAL A 25 -29.59 -5.99 0.07
CA VAL A 25 -31.06 -5.82 0.14
C VAL A 25 -31.45 -4.33 -0.09
N VAL A 26 -32.06 -4.08 -1.25
CA VAL A 26 -33.31 -3.31 -1.52
C VAL A 26 -33.49 -1.84 -1.04
N ARG A 27 -33.70 -0.98 -2.06
CA ARG A 27 -34.63 0.19 -2.22
C ARG A 27 -35.06 1.02 -0.99
N ALA A 28 -34.97 2.35 -1.14
CA ALA A 28 -36.13 3.24 -1.02
C ALA A 28 -35.84 4.64 -1.62
N ALA A 29 -36.72 5.09 -2.49
CA ALA A 29 -36.82 6.48 -2.94
C ALA A 29 -37.66 7.28 -1.95
N HIS A 30 -37.26 8.53 -1.65
CA HIS A 30 -38.19 9.59 -1.31
C HIS A 30 -37.66 10.96 -1.73
N VAL A 31 -38.60 11.75 -2.24
CA VAL A 31 -38.47 13.07 -2.85
C VAL A 31 -38.60 14.15 -1.78
N GLY A 32 -37.87 15.27 -1.94
CA GLY A 32 -38.42 16.59 -1.61
C GLY A 32 -37.56 17.54 -0.76
N GLY A 33 -37.07 18.60 -1.41
CA GLY A 33 -37.40 19.96 -0.93
C GLY A 33 -36.29 20.82 -0.31
N ARG A 34 -35.80 21.76 -1.13
CA ARG A 34 -35.46 23.16 -0.83
C ARG A 34 -34.34 23.48 0.18
N GLY A 35 -33.31 24.14 -0.34
CA GLY A 35 -32.39 24.97 0.42
C GLY A 35 -31.57 25.85 -0.52
N CYS A 36 -31.99 27.10 -0.69
CA CYS A 36 -31.17 28.14 -1.28
C CYS A 36 -29.94 28.39 -0.39
N ALA A 37 -28.77 28.55 -1.01
CA ALA A 37 -27.61 29.36 -0.60
C ALA A 37 -26.28 28.62 -0.79
N GLN A 38 -25.62 29.00 -1.90
CA GLN A 38 -24.17 29.04 -2.13
C GLN A 38 -23.38 27.72 -2.10
N PRO A 39 -22.63 27.37 -3.15
CA PRO A 39 -21.34 26.73 -2.95
C PRO A 39 -20.31 27.84 -2.74
N LEU A 40 -20.14 28.15 -1.45
CA LEU A 40 -18.90 28.66 -0.89
C LEU A 40 -17.71 28.03 -1.63
N MET A 41 -16.73 28.85 -2.01
CA MET A 41 -15.47 28.41 -2.60
C MET A 41 -14.97 27.16 -1.86
N THR A 42 -14.94 26.02 -2.56
CA THR A 42 -14.47 24.76 -1.97
C THR A 42 -13.02 24.98 -1.59
N MET A 43 -12.74 25.20 -0.31
CA MET A 43 -11.39 25.19 0.22
C MET A 43 -10.82 23.81 -0.13
N ALA A 44 -10.03 23.76 -1.21
CA ALA A 44 -9.35 22.57 -1.65
C ALA A 44 -8.55 22.09 -0.45
N ASN A 45 -8.99 20.99 0.15
CA ASN A 45 -8.42 20.46 1.38
C ASN A 45 -6.92 20.24 1.10
N PRO A 46 -6.01 21.07 1.62
CA PRO A 46 -4.66 21.24 1.06
C PRO A 46 -3.87 19.94 1.08
N LEU A 47 -4.20 19.06 2.03
CA LEU A 47 -3.59 17.76 2.25
C LEU A 47 -4.04 16.70 1.22
N ARG A 48 -5.18 16.86 0.55
CA ARG A 48 -5.64 15.87 -0.45
C ARG A 48 -4.69 15.74 -1.62
N GLY A 49 -4.07 16.84 -2.05
CA GLY A 49 -3.06 16.82 -3.12
C GLY A 49 -1.83 16.00 -2.73
N GLU A 50 -1.34 16.16 -1.49
CA GLU A 50 -0.23 15.39 -0.95
C GLU A 50 -0.53 13.89 -0.89
N VAL A 51 -1.69 13.52 -0.35
CA VAL A 51 -2.13 12.12 -0.27
C VAL A 51 -2.20 11.46 -1.66
N VAL A 52 -2.71 12.17 -2.66
CA VAL A 52 -2.79 11.66 -4.04
C VAL A 52 -1.40 11.49 -4.66
N ARG A 53 -0.48 12.45 -4.43
CA ARG A 53 0.92 12.33 -4.87
C ARG A 53 1.59 11.11 -4.24
N LEU A 54 1.44 10.94 -2.92
CA LEU A 54 1.96 9.80 -2.18
C LEU A 54 1.44 8.47 -2.74
N TYR A 55 0.13 8.38 -3.00
CA TYR A 55 -0.48 7.19 -3.58
C TYR A 55 0.11 6.83 -4.94
N LYS A 56 0.30 7.81 -5.83
CA LYS A 56 0.89 7.59 -7.16
C LYS A 56 2.35 7.15 -7.07
N ASN A 57 3.13 7.77 -6.18
CA ASN A 57 4.55 7.42 -5.98
C ASN A 57 4.70 5.98 -5.46
N LEU A 58 3.91 5.61 -4.46
CA LEU A 58 3.92 4.24 -3.93
C LEU A 58 3.48 3.22 -4.99
N LEU A 59 2.50 3.55 -5.83
CA LEU A 59 2.06 2.67 -6.91
C LEU A 59 3.16 2.42 -7.95
N PHE A 60 3.96 3.45 -8.25
CA PHE A 60 5.09 3.34 -9.16
C PHE A 60 6.19 2.43 -8.59
N LEU A 61 6.62 2.67 -7.35
CA LEU A 61 7.65 1.87 -6.68
C LEU A 61 7.21 0.44 -6.40
N GLY A 62 5.91 0.22 -6.15
CA GLY A 62 5.34 -1.10 -5.90
C GLY A 62 5.43 -2.08 -7.07
N ARG A 63 5.78 -1.62 -8.28
CA ARG A 63 5.93 -2.49 -9.47
C ARG A 63 7.11 -3.44 -9.38
N GLU A 64 8.18 -3.02 -8.72
CA GLU A 64 9.41 -3.81 -8.58
C GLU A 64 9.42 -4.66 -7.30
N TYR A 65 8.28 -4.75 -6.62
CA TYR A 65 8.13 -5.55 -5.42
C TYR A 65 8.27 -7.05 -5.75
N PRO A 66 9.07 -7.83 -5.00
CA PRO A 66 9.39 -9.22 -5.34
C PRO A 66 8.19 -10.17 -5.37
N LYS A 67 7.10 -9.85 -4.66
CA LYS A 67 5.85 -10.63 -4.65
C LYS A 67 4.87 -10.22 -5.76
N GLY A 68 5.24 -9.26 -6.60
CA GLY A 68 4.42 -8.75 -7.69
C GLY A 68 3.60 -7.50 -7.35
N GLU A 69 3.22 -6.78 -8.40
CA GLU A 69 2.52 -5.49 -8.31
C GLU A 69 1.11 -5.65 -7.70
N SER A 70 0.37 -6.71 -8.04
CA SER A 70 -0.99 -6.96 -7.55
C SER A 70 -1.05 -7.09 -6.02
N TYR A 71 -0.11 -7.83 -5.45
CA TYR A 71 -0.01 -8.04 -4.00
C TYR A 71 0.21 -6.72 -3.25
N PHE A 72 1.11 -5.88 -3.76
CA PHE A 72 1.38 -4.57 -3.16
C PHE A 72 0.18 -3.63 -3.31
N ARG A 73 -0.42 -3.57 -4.52
CA ARG A 73 -1.60 -2.77 -4.83
C ARG A 73 -2.77 -3.05 -3.89
N GLU A 74 -3.08 -4.32 -3.66
CA GLU A 74 -4.18 -4.69 -2.76
C GLU A 74 -3.95 -4.22 -1.33
N ARG A 75 -2.72 -4.35 -0.82
CA ARG A 75 -2.37 -3.95 0.54
C ARG A 75 -2.38 -2.44 0.71
N LEU A 76 -1.85 -1.75 -0.29
CA LEU A 76 -1.89 -0.30 -0.35
C LEU A 76 -3.34 0.18 -0.37
N LYS A 77 -4.18 -0.36 -1.27
CA LYS A 77 -5.62 -0.02 -1.31
C LYS A 77 -6.31 -0.28 0.02
N ARG A 78 -6.04 -1.41 0.68
CA ARG A 78 -6.58 -1.74 2.01
C ARG A 78 -6.15 -0.71 3.07
N ALA A 79 -4.90 -0.27 3.07
CA ALA A 79 -4.41 0.73 4.03
C ALA A 79 -5.10 2.10 3.85
N PHE A 80 -5.24 2.56 2.60
CA PHE A 80 -5.94 3.83 2.32
C PHE A 80 -7.45 3.74 2.60
N LEU A 81 -8.08 2.60 2.34
CA LEU A 81 -9.49 2.38 2.68
C LEU A 81 -9.74 2.45 4.19
N LYS A 82 -8.85 1.88 5.02
CA LYS A 82 -8.96 1.94 6.48
C LYS A 82 -8.91 3.36 7.03
N ASN A 83 -8.19 4.26 6.34
CA ASN A 83 -7.98 5.65 6.79
C ASN A 83 -8.88 6.68 6.07
N LYS A 84 -9.86 6.24 5.27
CA LYS A 84 -10.72 7.11 4.45
C LYS A 84 -11.50 8.14 5.28
N ASP A 85 -11.92 7.76 6.49
CA ASP A 85 -12.82 8.56 7.32
C ASP A 85 -12.08 9.51 8.27
N VAL A 86 -10.74 9.50 8.26
CA VAL A 86 -9.92 10.40 9.07
C VAL A 86 -10.02 11.83 8.53
N ARG A 87 -10.55 12.74 9.34
CA ARG A 87 -10.71 14.17 8.99
C ARG A 87 -9.75 15.11 9.73
N ASP A 88 -9.05 14.60 10.75
CA ASP A 88 -8.13 15.39 11.56
C ASP A 88 -6.84 15.70 10.77
N PRO A 89 -6.47 16.97 10.59
CA PRO A 89 -5.34 17.36 9.74
C PRO A 89 -3.98 16.88 10.29
N GLU A 90 -3.82 16.82 11.61
CA GLU A 90 -2.59 16.33 12.25
C GLU A 90 -2.37 14.85 12.00
N LYS A 91 -3.43 14.04 12.17
CA LYS A 91 -3.38 12.60 11.88
C LYS A 91 -3.10 12.33 10.40
N ILE A 92 -3.63 13.15 9.50
CA ILE A 92 -3.35 13.02 8.05
C ILE A 92 -1.86 13.26 7.79
N LYS A 93 -1.24 14.28 8.39
CA LYS A 93 0.20 14.53 8.26
C LYS A 93 1.04 13.38 8.79
N GLU A 94 0.66 12.81 9.94
CA GLU A 94 1.35 11.64 10.49
C GLU A 94 1.26 10.43 9.55
N LEU A 95 0.09 10.16 8.97
CA LEU A 95 -0.11 9.08 8.00
C LEU A 95 0.67 9.32 6.70
N ILE A 96 0.76 10.56 6.24
CA ILE A 96 1.61 10.94 5.09
C ILE A 96 3.07 10.63 5.42
N GLY A 97 3.56 11.05 6.59
CA GLY A 97 4.91 10.76 7.05
C GLY A 97 5.20 9.26 7.08
N ARG A 98 4.28 8.45 7.63
CA ARG A 98 4.40 6.98 7.59
C ARG A 98 4.50 6.44 6.16
N GLY A 99 3.76 6.98 5.20
CA GLY A 99 3.87 6.57 3.80
C GLY A 99 5.18 6.96 3.14
N GLU A 100 5.77 8.11 3.51
CA GLU A 100 7.10 8.51 3.06
C GLU A 100 8.20 7.59 3.59
N PHE A 101 8.07 7.08 4.83
CA PHE A 101 8.97 6.04 5.33
C PHE A 101 8.90 4.77 4.49
N VAL A 102 7.69 4.32 4.11
CA VAL A 102 7.51 3.14 3.24
C VAL A 102 8.18 3.34 1.87
N ILE A 103 8.16 4.55 1.32
CA ILE A 103 8.88 4.88 0.08
C ILE A 103 10.38 4.62 0.25
N LYS A 104 10.99 5.14 1.32
CA LYS A 104 12.42 4.95 1.60
C LYS A 104 12.79 3.48 1.80
N GLU A 105 11.93 2.70 2.45
CA GLU A 105 12.13 1.26 2.61
C GLU A 105 12.11 0.53 1.26
N LEU A 106 11.20 0.90 0.37
CA LEU A 106 11.12 0.32 -0.98
C LEU A 106 12.35 0.68 -1.82
N GLU A 107 12.82 1.93 -1.75
CA GLU A 107 14.05 2.38 -2.41
C GLU A 107 15.28 1.62 -1.88
N ALA A 108 15.38 1.47 -0.57
CA ALA A 108 16.47 0.70 0.05
C ALA A 108 16.44 -0.78 -0.41
N LEU A 109 15.26 -1.39 -0.46
CA LEU A 109 15.09 -2.75 -0.98
C LEU A 109 15.51 -2.86 -2.44
N TYR A 110 15.16 -1.86 -3.26
CA TYR A 110 15.57 -1.78 -4.65
C TYR A 110 17.09 -1.73 -4.81
N PHE A 111 17.77 -0.86 -4.06
CA PHE A 111 19.23 -0.75 -4.08
C PHE A 111 19.91 -2.03 -3.62
N LEU A 112 19.41 -2.66 -2.55
CA LEU A 112 19.95 -3.91 -2.04
C LEU A 112 19.86 -5.03 -3.08
N ARG A 113 18.73 -5.13 -3.79
CA ARG A 113 18.55 -6.13 -4.85
C ARG A 113 19.53 -5.89 -6.02
N LYS A 114 19.70 -4.64 -6.44
CA LYS A 114 20.69 -4.28 -7.48
C LYS A 114 22.12 -4.61 -7.04
N TYR A 115 22.47 -4.26 -5.81
CA TYR A 115 23.79 -4.56 -5.26
C TYR A 115 24.05 -6.06 -5.21
N ARG A 116 23.08 -6.88 -4.76
CA ARG A 116 23.19 -8.35 -4.76
C ARG A 116 23.45 -8.91 -6.17
N ALA A 117 22.67 -8.47 -7.15
CA ALA A 117 22.84 -8.91 -8.54
C ALA A 117 24.19 -8.48 -9.14
N MET A 118 24.67 -7.29 -8.79
CA MET A 118 25.99 -6.81 -9.21
C MET A 118 27.12 -7.60 -8.54
N LYS A 119 27.05 -7.79 -7.22
CA LYS A 119 28.05 -8.56 -6.46
C LYS A 119 28.20 -9.98 -7.01
N GLN A 120 27.08 -10.63 -7.28
CA GLN A 120 27.06 -11.97 -7.88
C GLN A 120 27.86 -12.03 -9.18
N ARG A 121 27.66 -11.08 -10.10
CA ARG A 121 28.31 -11.07 -11.42
C ARG A 121 29.82 -10.81 -11.41
N TYR A 122 30.34 -10.11 -10.41
CA TYR A 122 31.74 -9.67 -10.42
C TYR A 122 32.65 -10.42 -9.44
N TYR A 123 32.08 -11.05 -8.41
CA TYR A 123 32.87 -11.64 -7.32
C TYR A 123 32.70 -13.15 -7.18
N GLU A 124 31.66 -13.78 -7.75
CA GLU A 124 31.49 -15.24 -7.66
C GLU A 124 32.54 -16.01 -8.50
N ASP A 125 33.06 -15.42 -9.58
CA ASP A 125 34.05 -16.06 -10.47
C ASP A 125 35.49 -16.04 -9.92
N LYS A 126 35.79 -15.30 -8.84
CA LYS A 126 37.15 -15.11 -8.32
C LYS A 126 37.53 -16.01 -7.13
N GLU A 127 36.61 -16.84 -6.64
CA GLU A 127 36.81 -17.75 -5.50
C GLU A 127 36.92 -19.24 -5.92
N SER A 128 37.43 -19.53 -7.12
CA SER A 128 37.89 -20.88 -7.49
C SER A 128 39.42 -20.98 -7.36
N PRO A 129 39.96 -21.68 -6.34
CA PRO A 129 41.35 -22.14 -6.29
C PRO A 129 41.69 -23.13 -7.41
#